data_AF-A0A7K0DP56-F1
#
_entry.id   AF-A0A7K0DP56-F1
#
_cell.length_a   1.000
_cell.length_b   1.000
_cell.length_c   1.000
_cell.angle_alpha   90.00
_cell.angle_beta   90.00
_cell.angle_gamma   90.00
#
_symmetry.space_group_name_H-M   'P 1'
#
loop_
_entity.id
_entity.type
_entity.pdbx_description
1 polymer ?
#
loop_
_entity_poly.entity_id
_entity_poly.type
_entity_poly.pdbx_seq_one_letter_code
_entity_poly.pdbx_strand_id
1 'polypeptide(L)'
;MYSAGMFEPRSLVENGVRHYGRLGARPVSVNPLDEFRGPWRRLRRTRLKEWAGFTVLHPEIYASMILQDAKYLASSEIYVHDRATGVLHQHEQVAPPGAVRFAGRLIGSSVALRRKRYALSYEFAADRHRIEIDIAATTDAPAFTGRLDLLPASASPALSVSSRLPGGTMYTNKALYPVEGSLRVGEREFVFRPDRDLAILDEHKSALPYRTVWTWGTFGTFADGVPVGANFVDRPELPGQPEESAIWTAAAAAPLADVDFGWDASAPLSPWRIRSADGRLDVTFTPEGRKTVDLQLGVLAMDYFQAYGTFAGSLDIGTRTLELTDVHGVCEQMRARL
;
A
#
# COMPACT_ATOMS: atom_id res chain seq x y z
N MET A 1 13.00 -3.91 25.85
CA MET A 1 11.72 -4.06 26.59
C MET A 1 10.70 -3.06 26.03
N TYR A 2 10.00 -3.41 24.96
CA TYR A 2 8.81 -2.67 24.50
C TYR A 2 7.68 -3.70 24.32
N SER A 3 7.07 -4.08 25.43
CA SER A 3 5.80 -4.82 25.45
C SER A 3 4.98 -4.34 26.66
N ALA A 4 4.75 -3.04 26.71
CA ALA A 4 3.51 -2.54 27.28
C ALA A 4 2.49 -2.64 26.15
N GLY A 5 1.43 -3.45 26.34
CA GLY A 5 0.48 -3.80 25.28
C GLY A 5 0.02 -2.59 24.50
N MET A 6 0.32 -2.57 23.20
CA MET A 6 -0.16 -1.52 22.31
C MET A 6 -1.68 -1.50 22.33
N PHE A 7 -2.25 -0.31 22.19
CA PHE A 7 -3.70 -0.14 22.24
C PHE A 7 -4.36 -0.78 21.00
N GLU A 8 -5.32 -1.68 21.22
CA GLU A 8 -6.04 -2.44 20.18
C GLU A 8 -7.54 -2.09 20.18
N PRO A 9 -7.93 -0.97 19.55
CA PRO A 9 -9.34 -0.60 19.50
C PRO A 9 -10.11 -1.51 18.55
N ARG A 10 -11.37 -1.83 18.89
CA ARG A 10 -12.25 -2.57 17.97
C ARG A 10 -12.69 -1.72 16.78
N SER A 11 -12.79 -0.40 16.98
CA SER A 11 -13.16 0.58 15.95
C SER A 11 -12.19 1.74 15.95
N LEU A 12 -11.83 2.29 14.78
CA LEU A 12 -11.02 3.49 14.66
C LEU A 12 -11.64 4.69 15.40
N VAL A 13 -12.97 4.75 15.41
CA VAL A 13 -13.75 5.78 16.10
C VAL A 13 -14.71 5.10 17.07
N GLU A 14 -14.66 5.51 18.33
CA GLU A 14 -15.54 5.01 19.38
C GLU A 14 -16.24 6.19 20.06
N ASN A 15 -17.56 6.12 20.17
CA ASN A 15 -18.39 7.19 20.76
C ASN A 15 -18.16 8.58 20.13
N GLY A 16 -17.80 8.64 18.84
CA GLY A 16 -17.50 9.88 18.12
C GLY A 16 -16.09 10.43 18.33
N VAL A 17 -15.23 9.70 19.05
CA VAL A 17 -13.83 10.06 19.29
C VAL A 17 -12.93 9.11 18.49
N ARG A 18 -12.09 9.67 17.62
CA ARG A 18 -11.07 8.89 16.91
C ARG A 18 -9.92 8.54 17.84
N HIS A 19 -9.47 7.30 17.73
CA HIS A 19 -8.22 6.82 18.28
C HIS A 19 -7.04 7.20 17.39
N TYR A 20 -6.12 7.99 17.94
CA TYR A 20 -4.85 8.35 17.30
C TYR A 20 -3.71 7.58 17.94
N GLY A 21 -2.70 7.19 17.17
CA GLY A 21 -1.65 6.31 17.65
C GLY A 21 -1.19 5.30 16.60
N ARG A 22 -0.11 4.59 16.93
CA ARG A 22 0.13 3.26 16.39
C ARG A 22 -0.75 2.28 17.15
N LEU A 23 -1.58 1.55 16.43
CA LEU A 23 -2.54 0.59 16.97
C LEU A 23 -1.89 -0.80 16.98
N GLY A 24 -2.15 -1.60 18.02
CA GLY A 24 -1.56 -2.95 18.16
C GLY A 24 -2.06 -3.93 17.10
N ALA A 25 -3.24 -3.65 16.54
CA ALA A 25 -3.85 -4.45 15.48
C ALA A 25 -4.70 -3.56 14.56
N ARG A 26 -5.03 -4.09 13.38
CA ARG A 26 -5.99 -3.49 12.46
C ARG A 26 -7.40 -3.50 13.11
N PRO A 27 -8.05 -2.34 13.32
CA PRO A 27 -9.40 -2.32 13.86
C PRO A 27 -10.39 -3.02 12.93
N VAL A 28 -11.39 -3.70 13.51
CA VAL A 28 -12.44 -4.40 12.76
C VAL A 28 -13.32 -3.41 11.98
N SER A 29 -13.55 -2.25 12.59
CA SER A 29 -14.31 -1.14 12.00
C SER A 29 -13.39 0.05 11.76
N VAL A 30 -13.21 0.43 10.50
CA VAL A 30 -12.43 1.58 10.08
C VAL A 30 -13.32 2.50 9.26
N ASN A 31 -13.97 3.43 9.96
CA ASN A 31 -14.75 4.50 9.33
C ASN A 31 -14.47 5.85 10.02
N PRO A 32 -13.53 6.63 9.46
CA PRO A 32 -13.24 8.00 9.87
C PRO A 32 -14.46 8.93 10.05
N LEU A 33 -15.53 8.71 9.28
CA LEU A 33 -16.67 9.61 9.26
C LEU A 33 -17.54 9.50 10.52
N ASP A 34 -17.31 8.50 11.36
CA ASP A 34 -18.09 8.31 12.59
C ASP A 34 -17.70 9.31 13.69
N GLU A 35 -16.63 10.09 13.50
CA GLU A 35 -16.31 11.29 14.32
C GLU A 35 -17.37 12.39 14.16
N PHE A 36 -18.10 12.38 13.05
CA PHE A 36 -18.98 13.46 12.65
C PHE A 36 -20.44 13.00 12.58
N ARG A 37 -21.36 13.94 12.84
CA ARG A 37 -22.82 13.69 12.75
C ARG A 37 -23.48 14.70 11.81
N GLY A 38 -24.69 14.35 11.35
CA GLY A 38 -25.55 15.24 10.58
C GLY A 38 -24.90 15.85 9.33
N PRO A 39 -25.06 17.16 9.06
CA PRO A 39 -24.54 17.80 7.85
C PRO A 39 -23.01 17.81 7.80
N TRP A 40 -22.34 17.91 8.95
CA TRP A 40 -20.87 17.87 9.03
C TRP A 40 -20.29 16.55 8.51
N ARG A 41 -20.95 15.43 8.81
CA ARG A 41 -20.55 14.12 8.26
C ARG A 41 -20.61 14.09 6.74
N ARG A 42 -21.65 14.69 6.16
CA ARG A 42 -21.82 14.78 4.69
C ARG A 42 -20.73 15.65 4.06
N LEU A 43 -20.38 16.77 4.69
CA LEU A 43 -19.30 17.64 4.22
C LEU A 43 -17.93 16.97 4.35
N ARG A 44 -17.66 16.26 5.46
CA ARG A 44 -16.38 15.54 5.65
C ARG A 44 -16.25 14.35 4.71
N ARG A 45 -17.37 13.73 4.31
CA ARG A 45 -17.37 12.63 3.34
C ARG A 45 -16.75 13.03 2.01
N THR A 46 -16.97 14.24 1.49
CA THR A 46 -16.41 14.64 0.19
C THR A 46 -14.90 14.78 0.20
N ARG A 47 -14.31 14.97 1.38
CA ARG A 47 -12.86 15.09 1.59
C ARG A 47 -12.17 13.77 1.91
N LEU A 48 -12.92 12.72 2.22
CA LEU A 48 -12.35 11.40 2.49
C LEU A 48 -11.81 10.81 1.18
N LYS A 49 -10.62 10.22 1.25
CA LYS A 49 -9.99 9.41 0.20
C LYS A 49 -9.75 8.03 0.79
N GLU A 50 -10.19 6.99 0.09
CA GLU A 50 -10.02 5.61 0.52
C GLU A 50 -9.39 4.79 -0.60
N TRP A 51 -8.45 3.92 -0.24
CA TRP A 51 -7.88 2.97 -1.19
C TRP A 51 -7.41 1.69 -0.49
N ALA A 52 -7.33 0.64 -1.29
CA ALA A 52 -6.59 -0.58 -0.98
C ALA A 52 -5.71 -0.90 -2.18
N GLY A 53 -4.40 -0.92 -1.95
CA GLY A 53 -3.36 -1.25 -2.90
C GLY A 53 -2.65 -2.54 -2.50
N PHE A 54 -2.08 -3.20 -3.50
CA PHE A 54 -1.25 -4.37 -3.33
C PHE A 54 -0.02 -4.24 -4.21
N THR A 55 1.15 -4.49 -3.65
CA THR A 55 2.36 -4.78 -4.41
C THR A 55 2.69 -6.24 -4.22
N VAL A 56 2.72 -7.02 -5.30
CA VAL A 56 3.06 -8.44 -5.24
C VAL A 56 4.54 -8.61 -5.54
N LEU A 57 5.22 -9.37 -4.68
CA LEU A 57 6.65 -9.64 -4.75
C LEU A 57 6.81 -11.04 -5.33
N HIS A 58 7.23 -11.10 -6.60
CA HIS A 58 7.40 -12.34 -7.36
C HIS A 58 8.73 -12.27 -8.12
N PRO A 59 9.51 -13.36 -8.22
CA PRO A 59 10.85 -13.34 -8.83
C PRO A 59 10.86 -12.91 -10.30
N GLU A 60 9.80 -13.20 -11.05
CA GLU A 60 9.73 -12.93 -12.50
C GLU A 60 9.05 -11.61 -12.88
N ILE A 61 8.33 -10.96 -11.96
CA ILE A 61 7.53 -9.77 -12.28
C ILE A 61 7.59 -8.71 -11.19
N TYR A 62 7.42 -7.45 -11.60
CA TYR A 62 6.94 -6.39 -10.73
C TYR A 62 5.48 -6.12 -11.02
N ALA A 63 4.63 -6.17 -10.01
CA ALA A 63 3.22 -5.88 -10.20
C ALA A 63 2.62 -5.22 -8.98
N SER A 64 1.82 -4.18 -9.24
CA SER A 64 0.96 -3.58 -8.23
C SER A 64 -0.43 -3.36 -8.79
N MET A 65 -1.40 -3.30 -7.90
CA MET A 65 -2.78 -2.96 -8.22
C MET A 65 -3.42 -2.15 -7.11
N ILE A 66 -4.45 -1.38 -7.44
CA ILE A 66 -5.11 -0.51 -6.48
C ILE A 66 -6.58 -0.31 -6.84
N LEU A 67 -7.43 -0.24 -5.82
CA LEU A 67 -8.82 0.22 -5.89
C LEU A 67 -8.94 1.51 -5.08
N GLN A 68 -9.56 2.54 -5.65
CA GLN A 68 -9.63 3.87 -5.03
C GLN A 68 -11.05 4.46 -5.09
N ASP A 69 -11.45 5.15 -4.02
CA ASP A 69 -12.64 5.99 -3.95
C ASP A 69 -12.27 7.37 -3.40
N ALA A 70 -12.11 8.33 -4.32
CA ALA A 70 -11.87 9.73 -4.02
C ALA A 70 -13.17 10.52 -3.74
N LYS A 71 -14.33 9.84 -3.73
CA LYS A 71 -15.69 10.36 -3.48
C LYS A 71 -16.28 11.22 -4.58
N TYR A 72 -15.44 11.88 -5.37
CA TYR A 72 -15.81 12.51 -6.63
C TYR A 72 -15.39 11.68 -7.86
N LEU A 73 -14.55 10.66 -7.67
CA LEU A 73 -14.10 9.73 -8.69
C LEU A 73 -13.74 8.40 -8.02
N ALA A 74 -14.02 7.29 -8.70
CA ALA A 74 -13.47 6.00 -8.34
C ALA A 74 -12.53 5.55 -9.45
N SER A 75 -11.48 4.82 -9.10
CA SER A 75 -10.55 4.27 -10.07
C SER A 75 -10.01 2.91 -9.63
N SER A 76 -9.47 2.18 -10.59
CA SER A 76 -8.79 0.93 -10.41
C SER A 76 -7.66 0.85 -11.40
N GLU A 77 -6.49 0.39 -10.95
CA GLU A 77 -5.31 0.25 -11.80
C GLU A 77 -4.58 -1.04 -11.45
N ILE A 78 -3.99 -1.67 -12.44
CA ILE A 78 -3.12 -2.84 -12.28
C ILE A 78 -2.03 -2.79 -13.35
N TYR A 79 -0.80 -3.11 -12.96
CA TYR A 79 0.29 -3.29 -13.91
C TYR A 79 1.08 -4.57 -13.61
N VAL A 80 1.71 -5.10 -14.65
CA VAL A 80 2.68 -6.19 -14.59
C VAL A 80 3.85 -5.83 -15.51
N HIS A 81 5.04 -5.75 -14.94
CA HIS A 81 6.30 -5.68 -15.66
C HIS A 81 6.95 -7.06 -15.63
N ASP A 82 7.18 -7.65 -16.80
CA ASP A 82 7.86 -8.93 -16.94
C ASP A 82 9.38 -8.71 -17.01
N ARG A 83 10.11 -9.18 -16.00
CA ARG A 83 11.56 -8.94 -15.88
C ARG A 83 12.36 -9.61 -17.00
N ALA A 84 11.87 -10.71 -17.56
CA ALA A 84 12.58 -11.42 -18.62
C ALA A 84 12.50 -10.67 -19.96
N THR A 85 11.37 -10.00 -20.21
CA THR A 85 11.15 -9.27 -21.47
C THR A 85 11.35 -7.76 -21.36
N GLY A 86 11.33 -7.22 -20.14
CA GLY A 86 11.33 -5.78 -19.86
C GLY A 86 10.01 -5.09 -20.22
N VAL A 87 8.96 -5.83 -20.60
CA VAL A 87 7.70 -5.26 -21.06
C VAL A 87 6.78 -4.95 -19.89
N LEU A 88 6.27 -3.71 -19.86
CA LEU A 88 5.22 -3.27 -18.95
C LEU A 88 3.85 -3.38 -19.62
N HIS A 89 2.95 -4.14 -19.01
CA HIS A 89 1.54 -4.17 -19.34
C HIS A 89 0.73 -3.52 -18.23
N GLN A 90 -0.28 -2.73 -18.58
CA GLN A 90 -1.12 -2.05 -17.59
C GLN A 90 -2.56 -1.93 -18.05
N HIS A 91 -3.48 -1.95 -17.08
CA HIS A 91 -4.88 -1.64 -17.28
C HIS A 91 -5.34 -0.66 -16.22
N GLU A 92 -6.04 0.38 -16.65
CA GLU A 92 -6.62 1.41 -15.79
C GLU A 92 -8.10 1.57 -16.12
N GLN A 93 -8.89 1.88 -15.09
CA GLN A 93 -10.30 2.15 -15.26
C GLN A 93 -10.75 3.23 -14.29
N VAL A 94 -11.28 4.31 -14.85
CA VAL A 94 -11.98 5.36 -14.11
C VAL A 94 -13.48 5.08 -14.09
N ALA A 95 -14.14 5.46 -13.00
CA ALA A 95 -15.55 5.22 -12.76
C ALA A 95 -16.22 6.38 -11.99
N PRO A 96 -17.51 6.66 -12.24
CA PRO A 96 -18.29 7.58 -11.42
C PRO A 96 -18.26 7.30 -9.90
N PRO A 97 -18.50 8.33 -9.08
CA PRO A 97 -18.61 8.22 -7.63
C PRO A 97 -19.44 7.03 -7.14
N GLY A 98 -18.92 6.32 -6.14
CA GLY A 98 -19.61 5.21 -5.50
C GLY A 98 -19.68 3.93 -6.32
N ALA A 99 -18.98 3.83 -7.45
CA ALA A 99 -18.72 2.57 -8.15
C ALA A 99 -17.77 1.65 -7.37
N VAL A 100 -16.83 2.23 -6.62
CA VAL A 100 -16.02 1.58 -5.59
C VAL A 100 -16.55 2.03 -4.24
N ARG A 101 -16.70 1.11 -3.30
CA ARG A 101 -17.15 1.43 -1.93
C ARG A 101 -16.41 0.57 -0.93
N PHE A 102 -15.66 1.21 -0.06
CA PHE A 102 -15.04 0.56 1.09
C PHE A 102 -16.05 0.45 2.22
N ALA A 103 -16.21 -0.75 2.76
CA ALA A 103 -17.03 -0.95 3.94
C ALA A 103 -16.39 -0.28 5.17
N GLY A 104 -17.23 0.11 6.14
CA GLY A 104 -16.74 0.54 7.45
C GLY A 104 -16.17 -0.64 8.23
N ARG A 105 -16.87 -1.78 8.21
CA ARG A 105 -16.36 -3.06 8.71
C ARG A 105 -15.66 -3.79 7.57
N LEU A 106 -14.36 -4.02 7.70
CA LEU A 106 -13.56 -4.56 6.60
C LEU A 106 -13.70 -6.08 6.52
N ILE A 107 -13.49 -6.82 7.62
CA ILE A 107 -13.65 -8.28 7.63
C ILE A 107 -15.11 -8.69 7.36
N GLY A 108 -15.29 -9.64 6.44
CA GLY A 108 -16.58 -10.09 5.91
C GLY A 108 -17.14 -9.17 4.82
N SER A 109 -16.32 -8.27 4.27
CA SER A 109 -16.72 -7.36 3.18
C SER A 109 -15.88 -7.58 1.93
N SER A 110 -16.27 -6.91 0.85
CA SER A 110 -15.51 -6.88 -0.40
C SER A 110 -15.55 -5.48 -0.99
N VAL A 111 -14.49 -5.09 -1.69
CA VAL A 111 -14.43 -3.91 -2.53
C VAL A 111 -14.14 -4.33 -3.97
N ALA A 112 -14.76 -3.68 -4.94
CA ALA A 112 -14.56 -4.02 -6.34
C ALA A 112 -14.81 -2.82 -7.24
N LEU A 113 -14.12 -2.80 -8.38
CA LEU A 113 -14.50 -2.01 -9.54
C LEU A 113 -14.87 -2.97 -10.66
N ARG A 114 -16.13 -2.90 -11.11
CA ARG A 114 -16.64 -3.70 -12.23
C ARG A 114 -17.18 -2.80 -13.33
N ARG A 115 -16.65 -3.00 -14.54
CA ARG A 115 -17.06 -2.35 -15.79
C ARG A 115 -17.12 -3.40 -16.90
N LYS A 116 -17.66 -3.00 -18.04
CA LYS A 116 -17.60 -3.84 -19.23
C LYS A 116 -16.13 -4.17 -19.53
N ARG A 117 -15.79 -5.46 -19.52
CA ARG A 117 -14.44 -5.99 -19.80
C ARG A 117 -13.36 -5.68 -18.75
N TYR A 118 -13.73 -5.21 -17.57
CA TYR A 118 -12.80 -4.94 -16.48
C TYR A 118 -13.44 -5.28 -15.14
N ALA A 119 -12.85 -6.21 -14.40
CA ALA A 119 -13.19 -6.50 -13.02
C ALA A 119 -11.92 -6.70 -12.19
N LEU A 120 -11.79 -5.88 -11.15
CA LEU A 120 -10.84 -6.11 -10.06
C LEU A 120 -11.64 -6.10 -8.75
N SER A 121 -11.51 -7.15 -7.96
CA SER A 121 -12.14 -7.23 -6.65
C SER A 121 -11.23 -7.75 -5.57
N TYR A 122 -11.43 -7.25 -4.37
CA TYR A 122 -10.75 -7.66 -3.16
C TYR A 122 -11.77 -8.03 -2.08
N GLU A 123 -11.69 -9.26 -1.61
CA GLU A 123 -12.47 -9.79 -0.50
C GLU A 123 -11.63 -9.85 0.77
N PHE A 124 -12.19 -9.32 1.85
CA PHE A 124 -11.59 -9.30 3.17
C PHE A 124 -12.26 -10.39 4.03
N ALA A 125 -11.66 -11.57 4.15
CA ALA A 125 -12.09 -12.57 5.14
C ALA A 125 -11.06 -12.76 6.25
N ALA A 126 -11.47 -13.34 7.38
CA ALA A 126 -10.63 -13.44 8.58
C ALA A 126 -9.48 -14.46 8.41
N ASP A 127 -9.75 -15.51 7.67
CA ASP A 127 -8.87 -16.65 7.39
C ASP A 127 -8.15 -16.52 6.04
N ARG A 128 -8.64 -15.65 5.15
CA ARG A 128 -8.09 -15.44 3.82
C ARG A 128 -8.46 -14.08 3.28
N HIS A 129 -7.55 -13.41 2.57
CA HIS A 129 -7.97 -12.30 1.71
C HIS A 129 -7.80 -12.72 0.27
N ARG A 130 -8.68 -12.25 -0.62
CA ARG A 130 -8.69 -12.70 -2.01
C ARG A 130 -8.78 -11.55 -2.98
N ILE A 131 -7.87 -11.57 -3.93
CA ILE A 131 -7.87 -10.69 -5.10
C ILE A 131 -8.33 -11.52 -6.29
N GLU A 132 -9.36 -11.05 -6.99
CA GLU A 132 -9.81 -11.63 -8.26
C GLU A 132 -9.68 -10.61 -9.38
N ILE A 133 -9.09 -11.05 -10.48
CA ILE A 133 -8.72 -10.25 -11.65
C ILE A 133 -9.35 -10.89 -12.87
N ASP A 134 -10.20 -10.13 -13.57
CA ASP A 134 -10.78 -10.51 -14.86
C ASP A 134 -10.89 -9.28 -15.76
N ILE A 135 -9.86 -9.06 -16.57
CA ILE A 135 -9.69 -7.89 -17.42
C ILE A 135 -9.39 -8.37 -18.84
N ALA A 136 -10.24 -7.97 -19.79
CA ALA A 136 -10.04 -8.37 -21.19
C ALA A 136 -8.90 -7.58 -21.84
N ALA A 137 -8.33 -8.16 -22.91
CA ALA A 137 -7.32 -7.47 -23.71
C ALA A 137 -7.83 -6.15 -24.29
N THR A 138 -6.96 -5.15 -24.37
CA THR A 138 -7.17 -3.92 -25.12
C THR A 138 -6.31 -3.95 -26.38
N THR A 139 -6.30 -2.85 -27.14
CA THR A 139 -5.38 -2.71 -28.27
C THR A 139 -3.92 -2.70 -27.82
N ASP A 140 -3.64 -2.15 -26.63
CA ASP A 140 -2.29 -1.84 -26.16
C ASP A 140 -1.80 -2.79 -25.05
N ALA A 141 -2.69 -3.61 -24.48
CA ALA A 141 -2.34 -4.53 -23.39
C ALA A 141 -3.10 -5.88 -23.51
N PRO A 142 -2.44 -7.01 -23.20
CA PRO A 142 -3.06 -8.33 -23.21
C PRO A 142 -4.08 -8.47 -22.05
N ALA A 143 -4.92 -9.50 -22.10
CA ALA A 143 -5.88 -9.79 -21.03
C ALA A 143 -5.16 -10.18 -19.73
N PHE A 144 -5.69 -9.75 -18.59
CA PHE A 144 -5.22 -10.17 -17.26
C PHE A 144 -6.31 -11.02 -16.61
N THR A 145 -6.00 -12.25 -16.24
CA THR A 145 -6.91 -13.11 -15.47
C THR A 145 -6.17 -13.76 -14.33
N GLY A 146 -6.72 -13.76 -13.13
CA GLY A 146 -6.02 -14.35 -12.02
C GLY A 146 -6.80 -14.33 -10.72
N ARG A 147 -6.26 -15.08 -9.78
CA ARG A 147 -6.75 -15.14 -8.42
C ARG A 147 -5.56 -15.29 -7.50
N LEU A 148 -5.44 -14.34 -6.58
CA LEU A 148 -4.39 -14.33 -5.57
C LEU A 148 -5.04 -14.40 -4.21
N ASP A 149 -4.51 -15.27 -3.38
CA ASP A 149 -5.01 -15.53 -2.06
C ASP A 149 -3.92 -15.23 -1.04
N LEU A 150 -4.18 -14.21 -0.22
CA LEU A 150 -3.30 -13.74 0.83
C LEU A 150 -3.65 -14.48 2.11
N LEU A 151 -2.64 -14.89 2.88
CA LEU A 151 -2.79 -15.79 4.02
C LEU A 151 -2.55 -15.07 5.36
N PRO A 152 -3.60 -14.55 6.05
CA PRO A 152 -3.46 -13.85 7.32
C PRO A 152 -2.77 -14.64 8.44
N ALA A 153 -2.92 -15.96 8.46
CA ALA A 153 -2.34 -16.82 9.49
C ALA A 153 -0.80 -16.80 9.52
N SER A 154 -0.17 -16.40 8.41
CA SER A 154 1.29 -16.32 8.27
C SER A 154 1.74 -14.93 7.85
N ALA A 155 0.87 -13.92 7.98
CA ALA A 155 1.18 -12.54 7.67
C ALA A 155 2.13 -11.91 8.71
N SER A 156 2.82 -10.84 8.32
CA SER A 156 3.51 -9.99 9.29
C SER A 156 2.50 -9.35 10.25
N PRO A 157 2.96 -8.90 11.43
CA PRO A 157 2.19 -8.00 12.28
C PRO A 157 1.71 -6.77 11.49
N ALA A 158 0.53 -6.28 11.84
CA ALA A 158 -0.06 -5.12 11.17
C ALA A 158 0.69 -3.84 11.53
N LEU A 159 1.09 -3.07 10.53
CA LEU A 159 1.42 -1.66 10.66
C LEU A 159 0.12 -0.87 10.57
N SER A 160 -0.51 -0.57 11.71
CA SER A 160 -1.74 0.23 11.73
C SER A 160 -1.53 1.54 12.46
N VAL A 161 -1.78 2.65 11.78
CA VAL A 161 -1.48 3.99 12.30
C VAL A 161 -2.64 4.93 12.02
N SER A 162 -3.05 5.72 13.02
CA SER A 162 -3.92 6.87 12.79
C SER A 162 -3.32 8.14 13.36
N SER A 163 -3.23 9.16 12.52
CA SER A 163 -2.48 10.38 12.83
C SER A 163 -3.20 11.63 12.35
N ARG A 164 -2.89 12.73 13.02
CA ARG A 164 -3.21 14.06 12.51
C ARG A 164 -2.14 14.46 11.51
N LEU A 165 -2.55 15.14 10.45
CA LEU A 165 -1.67 15.75 9.46
C LEU A 165 -1.91 17.27 9.47
N PRO A 166 -0.95 18.09 9.00
CA PRO A 166 -1.22 19.50 8.75
C PRO A 166 -2.43 19.65 7.81
N GLY A 167 -3.56 20.14 8.34
CA GLY A 167 -4.81 20.31 7.58
C GLY A 167 -5.58 19.03 7.23
N GLY A 168 -5.29 17.90 7.90
CA GLY A 168 -5.86 16.60 7.58
C GLY A 168 -5.79 15.55 8.69
N THR A 169 -6.26 14.35 8.36
CA THR A 169 -6.10 13.15 9.19
C THR A 169 -5.83 11.96 8.30
N MET A 170 -5.14 10.97 8.84
CA MET A 170 -4.91 9.71 8.16
C MET A 170 -5.25 8.51 9.03
N TYR A 171 -5.60 7.44 8.34
CA TYR A 171 -5.52 6.09 8.86
C TYR A 171 -4.87 5.24 7.78
N THR A 172 -3.90 4.42 8.17
CA THR A 172 -3.29 3.42 7.31
C THR A 172 -3.26 2.05 7.99
N ASN A 173 -3.34 1.00 7.18
CA ASN A 173 -3.02 -0.35 7.59
C ASN A 173 -2.21 -1.05 6.50
N LYS A 174 -1.03 -1.53 6.86
CA LYS A 174 -0.15 -2.26 5.95
C LYS A 174 0.36 -3.56 6.59
N ALA A 175 0.53 -4.60 5.79
CA ALA A 175 1.12 -5.86 6.22
C ALA A 175 1.64 -6.66 5.03
N LEU A 176 2.60 -7.54 5.30
CA LEU A 176 3.12 -8.53 4.36
C LEU A 176 2.30 -9.80 4.50
N TYR A 177 1.76 -10.31 3.39
CA TYR A 177 1.04 -11.57 3.36
C TYR A 177 1.78 -12.56 2.46
N PRO A 178 2.08 -13.78 2.92
CA PRO A 178 2.29 -14.90 2.03
C PRO A 178 1.12 -15.02 1.05
N VAL A 179 1.44 -15.19 -0.23
CA VAL A 179 0.44 -15.19 -1.31
C VAL A 179 0.56 -16.46 -2.14
N GLU A 180 -0.59 -17.00 -2.51
CA GLU A 180 -0.69 -18.16 -3.40
C GLU A 180 -1.74 -17.92 -4.51
N GLY A 181 -1.64 -18.69 -5.59
CA GLY A 181 -2.56 -18.62 -6.73
C GLY A 181 -1.83 -18.31 -8.03
N SER A 182 -2.49 -17.67 -8.98
CA SER A 182 -1.86 -17.31 -10.24
C SER A 182 -2.39 -16.02 -10.86
N LEU A 183 -1.53 -15.38 -11.64
CA LEU A 183 -1.85 -14.25 -12.50
C LEU A 183 -1.40 -14.58 -13.92
N ARG A 184 -2.34 -14.59 -14.85
CA ARG A 184 -2.07 -14.78 -16.27
C ARG A 184 -2.17 -13.47 -17.02
N VAL A 185 -1.15 -13.16 -17.80
CA VAL A 185 -1.00 -11.98 -18.65
C VAL A 185 -0.86 -12.46 -20.09
N GLY A 186 -1.94 -12.37 -20.86
CA GLY A 186 -2.04 -12.97 -22.19
C GLY A 186 -1.89 -14.50 -22.11
N GLU A 187 -0.79 -15.01 -22.68
CA GLU A 187 -0.46 -16.44 -22.68
C GLU A 187 0.46 -16.84 -21.52
N ARG A 188 1.13 -15.88 -20.86
CA ARG A 188 2.08 -16.16 -19.78
C ARG A 188 1.37 -16.23 -18.44
N GLU A 189 1.62 -17.30 -17.69
CA GLU A 189 1.09 -17.48 -16.33
C GLU A 189 2.22 -17.36 -15.29
N PHE A 190 1.96 -16.57 -14.25
CA PHE A 190 2.84 -16.42 -13.09
C PHE A 190 2.16 -17.11 -11.90
N VAL A 191 2.81 -18.15 -11.36
CA VAL A 191 2.29 -18.92 -10.23
C VAL A 191 2.93 -18.42 -8.94
N PHE A 192 2.08 -18.06 -7.99
CA PHE A 192 2.47 -17.57 -6.66
C PHE A 192 2.50 -18.72 -5.67
N ARG A 193 3.57 -18.76 -4.88
CA ARG A 193 3.77 -19.76 -3.83
C ARG A 193 3.97 -19.07 -2.47
N PRO A 194 3.26 -19.51 -1.43
CA PRO A 194 3.27 -18.81 -0.14
C PRO A 194 4.59 -18.97 0.63
N ASP A 195 5.44 -19.92 0.24
CA ASP A 195 6.78 -20.12 0.79
C ASP A 195 7.86 -19.24 0.14
N ARG A 196 7.51 -18.50 -0.92
CA ARG A 196 8.44 -17.70 -1.74
C ARG A 196 7.96 -16.27 -1.94
N ASP A 197 6.67 -16.08 -2.17
CA ASP A 197 6.09 -14.83 -2.65
C ASP A 197 5.27 -14.13 -1.56
N LEU A 198 5.28 -12.81 -1.63
CA LEU A 198 4.53 -11.94 -0.71
C LEU A 198 3.62 -10.99 -1.48
N ALA A 199 2.57 -10.52 -0.81
CA ALA A 199 1.82 -9.34 -1.20
C ALA A 199 1.88 -8.32 -0.06
N ILE A 200 2.27 -7.09 -0.39
CA ILE A 200 2.26 -5.96 0.53
C ILE A 200 0.90 -5.29 0.39
N LEU A 201 0.08 -5.38 1.43
CA LEU A 201 -1.18 -4.65 1.51
C LEU A 201 -0.92 -3.20 1.92
N ASP A 202 -1.57 -2.28 1.24
CA ASP A 202 -1.61 -0.86 1.57
C ASP A 202 -3.05 -0.33 1.61
N GLU A 203 -3.61 -0.16 2.81
CA GLU A 203 -4.95 0.39 2.98
C GLU A 203 -4.91 1.76 3.61
N HIS A 204 -5.62 2.73 3.03
CA HIS A 204 -5.78 4.04 3.66
C HIS A 204 -7.23 4.48 3.69
N LYS A 205 -7.54 5.25 4.74
CA LYS A 205 -8.76 6.04 4.86
C LYS A 205 -8.42 7.42 5.43
N SER A 206 -8.20 8.37 4.55
CA SER A 206 -7.52 9.63 4.90
C SER A 206 -8.26 10.86 4.36
N ALA A 207 -8.31 11.91 5.18
CA ALA A 207 -8.68 13.25 4.75
C ALA A 207 -7.39 14.05 4.55
N LEU A 208 -6.75 13.84 3.40
CA LEU A 208 -5.46 14.47 3.05
C LEU A 208 -5.63 15.97 2.79
N PRO A 209 -4.65 16.82 3.14
CA PRO A 209 -4.69 18.24 2.78
C PRO A 209 -4.80 18.42 1.26
N TYR A 210 -5.38 19.55 0.84
CA TYR A 210 -5.59 19.81 -0.60
C TYR A 210 -4.29 19.69 -1.40
N ARG A 211 -3.20 20.26 -0.87
CA ARG A 211 -1.84 20.04 -1.39
C ARG A 211 -1.19 18.93 -0.57
N THR A 212 -0.83 17.84 -1.23
CA THR A 212 -0.12 16.75 -0.58
C THR A 212 1.14 16.40 -1.37
N VAL A 213 2.21 16.10 -0.64
CA VAL A 213 3.45 15.56 -1.17
C VAL A 213 3.91 14.42 -0.26
N TRP A 214 4.40 13.34 -0.85
CA TRP A 214 5.14 12.31 -0.12
C TRP A 214 6.18 11.65 -1.01
N THR A 215 7.23 11.16 -0.38
CA THR A 215 8.10 10.13 -0.92
C THR A 215 7.88 8.88 -0.07
N TRP A 216 7.61 7.74 -0.68
CA TRP A 216 7.30 6.51 0.05
C TRP A 216 8.05 5.33 -0.55
N GLY A 217 8.34 4.33 0.26
CA GLY A 217 8.84 3.07 -0.25
C GLY A 217 8.51 1.91 0.68
N THR A 218 8.53 0.72 0.09
CA THR A 218 8.26 -0.51 0.81
C THR A 218 8.92 -1.70 0.13
N PHE A 219 9.28 -2.70 0.91
CA PHE A 219 9.74 -4.00 0.43
C PHE A 219 9.45 -5.09 1.45
N GLY A 220 9.49 -6.34 1.00
CA GLY A 220 9.29 -7.52 1.84
C GLY A 220 10.14 -8.70 1.38
N THR A 221 10.52 -9.55 2.32
CA THR A 221 11.22 -10.82 2.10
C THR A 221 10.89 -11.79 3.23
N PHE A 222 11.47 -12.98 3.21
CA PHE A 222 11.40 -13.94 4.30
C PHE A 222 12.71 -14.00 5.08
N ALA A 223 12.63 -14.04 6.41
CA ALA A 223 13.70 -14.44 7.29
C ALA A 223 13.24 -15.65 8.09
N ASP A 224 13.94 -16.78 7.93
CA ASP A 224 13.62 -18.05 8.61
C ASP A 224 12.15 -18.48 8.41
N GLY A 225 11.60 -18.25 7.21
CA GLY A 225 10.21 -18.57 6.85
C GLY A 225 9.16 -17.56 7.34
N VAL A 226 9.57 -16.46 7.98
CA VAL A 226 8.67 -15.41 8.47
C VAL A 226 8.77 -14.16 7.59
N PRO A 227 7.65 -13.54 7.16
CA PRO A 227 7.69 -12.27 6.45
C PRO A 227 8.31 -11.16 7.27
N VAL A 228 9.30 -10.47 6.68
CA VAL A 228 9.98 -9.30 7.23
C VAL A 228 10.20 -8.27 6.12
N GLY A 229 10.43 -7.02 6.49
CA GLY A 229 10.64 -5.95 5.51
C GLY A 229 10.54 -4.58 6.13
N ALA A 230 10.38 -3.56 5.30
CA ALA A 230 10.19 -2.20 5.79
C ALA A 230 9.17 -1.45 4.94
N ASN A 231 8.46 -0.54 5.60
CA ASN A 231 7.68 0.52 4.99
C ASN A 231 8.25 1.85 5.49
N PHE A 232 8.39 2.85 4.65
CA PHE A 232 8.97 4.13 5.05
C PHE A 232 8.41 5.28 4.21
N VAL A 233 8.24 6.44 4.84
CA VAL A 233 7.63 7.62 4.24
C VAL A 233 8.34 8.88 4.68
N ASP A 234 8.44 9.84 3.76
CA ASP A 234 8.73 11.25 4.05
C ASP A 234 7.55 12.09 3.56
N ARG A 235 6.98 12.91 4.44
CA ARG A 235 5.87 13.82 4.14
C ARG A 235 5.78 14.95 5.18
N PRO A 236 4.97 16.00 4.92
CA PRO A 236 4.69 17.01 5.93
C PRO A 236 3.93 16.46 7.16
N GLU A 237 4.48 16.70 8.34
CA GLU A 237 4.00 16.14 9.61
C GLU A 237 3.72 17.20 10.68
N LEU A 238 3.02 16.79 11.74
CA LEU A 238 2.86 17.58 12.96
C LEU A 238 3.78 16.99 14.04
N PRO A 239 4.50 17.80 14.83
CA PRO A 239 5.37 17.31 15.89
C PRO A 239 4.66 16.33 16.84
N GLY A 240 5.31 15.19 17.09
CA GLY A 240 4.83 14.16 18.01
C GLY A 240 3.64 13.33 17.51
N GLN A 241 3.23 13.46 16.24
CA GLN A 241 2.29 12.52 15.64
C GLN A 241 3.01 11.23 15.25
N PRO A 242 2.40 10.05 15.45
CA PRO A 242 2.97 8.81 14.95
C PRO A 242 2.94 8.79 13.43
N GLU A 243 3.90 8.13 12.81
CA GLU A 243 3.99 7.98 11.37
C GLU A 243 4.02 6.49 10.98
N GLU A 244 4.08 6.19 9.68
CA GLU A 244 3.90 4.83 9.14
C GLU A 244 5.21 4.13 8.74
N SER A 245 6.37 4.64 9.13
CA SER A 245 7.68 4.06 8.84
C SER A 245 7.98 2.99 9.87
N ALA A 246 8.13 1.76 9.42
CA ALA A 246 8.31 0.63 10.31
C ALA A 246 9.08 -0.49 9.65
N ILE A 247 9.76 -1.28 10.48
CA ILE A 247 10.28 -2.60 10.11
C ILE A 247 9.25 -3.64 10.52
N TRP A 248 8.81 -4.45 9.57
CA TRP A 248 8.10 -5.68 9.89
C TRP A 248 9.12 -6.71 10.38
N THR A 249 8.95 -7.12 11.64
CA THR A 249 9.68 -8.20 12.29
C THR A 249 8.72 -9.35 12.57
N ALA A 250 9.25 -10.49 13.03
CA ALA A 250 8.41 -11.60 13.45
C ALA A 250 7.43 -11.24 14.60
N ALA A 251 7.78 -10.25 15.44
CA ALA A 251 7.01 -9.92 16.64
C ALA A 251 6.12 -8.68 16.48
N ALA A 252 6.56 -7.68 15.72
CA ALA A 252 5.83 -6.41 15.55
C ALA A 252 6.20 -5.67 14.25
N ALA A 253 5.34 -4.72 13.87
CA ALA A 253 5.69 -3.60 13.01
C ALA A 253 6.41 -2.53 13.85
N ALA A 254 7.71 -2.71 14.04
CA ALA A 254 8.52 -1.87 14.91
C ALA A 254 8.76 -0.49 14.29
N PRO A 255 8.50 0.63 14.99
CA PRO A 255 8.77 1.97 14.47
C PRO A 255 10.21 2.14 14.00
N LEU A 256 10.36 2.88 12.90
CA LEU A 256 11.61 3.48 12.47
C LEU A 256 11.68 4.92 12.96
N ALA A 257 12.87 5.40 13.29
CA ALA A 257 13.13 6.83 13.36
C ALA A 257 13.06 7.46 11.96
N ASP A 258 13.15 8.79 11.88
CA ASP A 258 13.11 9.57 10.65
C ASP A 258 13.94 8.94 9.52
N VAL A 259 13.36 8.87 8.32
CA VAL A 259 13.98 8.21 7.16
C VAL A 259 14.38 9.26 6.13
N ASP A 260 15.66 9.29 5.78
CA ASP A 260 16.22 10.12 4.71
C ASP A 260 16.11 9.38 3.37
N PHE A 261 15.67 10.10 2.33
CA PHE A 261 15.61 9.63 0.96
C PHE A 261 16.60 10.42 0.08
N GLY A 262 17.78 9.85 -0.13
CA GLY A 262 18.75 10.34 -1.10
C GLY A 262 18.42 9.86 -2.51
N TRP A 263 17.71 10.67 -3.31
CA TRP A 263 17.41 10.38 -4.71
C TRP A 263 17.43 11.65 -5.57
N ASP A 264 17.65 11.48 -6.88
CA ASP A 264 17.69 12.58 -7.85
C ASP A 264 16.33 12.76 -8.52
N ALA A 265 15.64 13.86 -8.20
CA ALA A 265 14.36 14.19 -8.81
C ALA A 265 14.41 14.39 -10.33
N SER A 266 15.57 14.75 -10.88
CA SER A 266 15.77 14.88 -12.33
C SER A 266 16.06 13.53 -13.02
N ALA A 267 16.48 12.53 -12.24
CA ALA A 267 16.79 11.19 -12.71
C ALA A 267 16.17 10.12 -11.77
N PRO A 268 14.83 9.99 -11.73
CA PRO A 268 14.11 9.13 -10.78
C PRO A 268 14.44 7.63 -10.89
N LEU A 269 15.04 7.20 -12.00
CA LEU A 269 15.48 5.82 -12.21
C LEU A 269 16.96 5.58 -11.81
N SER A 270 17.67 6.62 -11.38
CA SER A 270 18.96 6.45 -10.70
C SER A 270 18.75 5.82 -9.32
N PRO A 271 19.73 5.11 -8.73
CA PRO A 271 19.57 4.47 -7.42
C PRO A 271 19.24 5.45 -6.28
N TRP A 272 18.40 5.01 -5.34
CA TRP A 272 17.95 5.79 -4.18
C TRP A 272 18.64 5.25 -2.93
N ARG A 273 19.27 6.10 -2.13
CA ARG A 273 19.82 5.75 -0.81
C ARG A 273 18.80 6.06 0.26
N ILE A 274 18.43 5.08 1.06
CA ILE A 274 17.36 5.21 2.05
C ILE A 274 17.92 4.79 3.41
N ARG A 275 17.86 5.70 4.38
CA ARG A 275 18.49 5.50 5.70
C ARG A 275 17.60 5.98 6.83
N SER A 276 17.42 5.16 7.86
CA SER A 276 16.78 5.61 9.09
C SER A 276 17.80 6.24 10.04
N ALA A 277 17.38 7.26 10.79
CA ALA A 277 18.24 7.98 11.74
C ALA A 277 18.74 7.10 12.89
N ASP A 278 18.04 6.01 13.20
CA ASP A 278 18.44 5.01 14.20
C ASP A 278 19.37 3.92 13.63
N GLY A 279 19.72 3.98 12.33
CA GLY A 279 20.63 3.05 11.67
C GLY A 279 20.08 1.64 11.43
N ARG A 280 18.78 1.41 11.69
CA ARG A 280 18.13 0.10 11.52
C ARG A 280 17.76 -0.22 10.08
N LEU A 281 17.77 0.78 9.20
CA LEU A 281 17.57 0.67 7.76
C LEU A 281 18.69 1.44 7.06
N ASP A 282 19.51 0.77 6.24
CA ASP A 282 20.45 1.40 5.30
C ASP A 282 20.45 0.60 3.99
N VAL A 283 19.64 1.04 3.04
CA VAL A 283 19.40 0.31 1.80
C VAL A 283 19.56 1.20 0.58
N THR A 284 19.83 0.56 -0.55
CA THR A 284 19.84 1.17 -1.88
C THR A 284 18.78 0.53 -2.72
N PHE A 285 17.83 1.32 -3.19
CA PHE A 285 16.85 0.90 -4.17
C PHE A 285 17.39 1.17 -5.57
N THR A 286 17.38 0.16 -6.44
CA THR A 286 17.76 0.27 -7.85
C THR A 286 16.50 0.11 -8.70
N PRO A 287 15.95 1.20 -9.25
CA PRO A 287 14.78 1.13 -10.12
C PRO A 287 15.09 0.33 -11.40
N GLU A 288 14.20 -0.59 -11.77
CA GLU A 288 14.22 -1.30 -13.07
C GLU A 288 13.20 -0.73 -14.05
N GLY A 289 12.24 0.05 -13.54
CA GLY A 289 11.29 0.79 -14.33
C GLY A 289 10.36 1.61 -13.45
N ARG A 290 9.38 2.25 -14.07
CA ARG A 290 8.36 3.00 -13.34
C ARG A 290 7.02 2.99 -14.07
N LYS A 291 5.97 3.19 -13.30
CA LYS A 291 4.65 3.60 -13.76
C LYS A 291 4.44 5.06 -13.37
N THR A 292 3.94 5.87 -14.28
CA THR A 292 3.59 7.27 -14.05
C THR A 292 2.08 7.44 -14.17
N VAL A 293 1.50 8.33 -13.36
CA VAL A 293 0.12 8.80 -13.50
C VAL A 293 0.15 10.32 -13.43
N ASP A 294 -0.12 10.93 -14.59
CA ASP A 294 -0.25 12.38 -14.70
C ASP A 294 -1.72 12.72 -14.92
N LEU A 295 -2.34 13.36 -13.92
CA LEU A 295 -3.73 13.81 -14.00
C LEU A 295 -3.78 15.33 -13.92
N GLN A 296 -4.45 15.98 -14.88
CA GLN A 296 -4.73 17.42 -14.85
C GLN A 296 -6.21 17.66 -15.15
N LEU A 297 -6.99 17.96 -14.12
CA LEU A 297 -8.44 18.25 -14.20
C LEU A 297 -8.75 19.60 -13.55
N GLY A 298 -8.28 20.68 -14.19
CA GLY A 298 -8.48 22.06 -13.75
C GLY A 298 -7.83 22.35 -12.39
N VAL A 299 -8.65 22.40 -11.32
CA VAL A 299 -8.14 22.62 -9.96
C VAL A 299 -7.44 21.37 -9.41
N LEU A 300 -7.79 20.19 -9.90
CA LEU A 300 -7.17 18.93 -9.50
C LEU A 300 -5.93 18.65 -10.36
N ALA A 301 -4.84 18.26 -9.72
CA ALA A 301 -3.63 17.84 -10.40
C ALA A 301 -2.93 16.74 -9.62
N MET A 302 -2.31 15.81 -10.32
CA MET A 302 -1.51 14.75 -9.73
C MET A 302 -0.31 14.50 -10.63
N ASP A 303 0.87 14.56 -10.03
CA ASP A 303 2.15 14.12 -10.58
C ASP A 303 2.59 12.98 -9.66
N TYR A 304 2.46 11.76 -10.17
CA TYR A 304 2.71 10.54 -9.43
C TYR A 304 3.57 9.61 -10.25
N PHE A 305 4.58 9.03 -9.63
CA PHE A 305 5.19 7.83 -10.17
C PHE A 305 5.47 6.80 -9.09
N GLN A 306 5.42 5.53 -9.46
CA GLN A 306 5.91 4.41 -8.68
C GLN A 306 7.00 3.73 -9.49
N ALA A 307 8.22 3.76 -8.97
CA ALA A 307 9.33 2.97 -9.44
C ALA A 307 9.29 1.59 -8.79
N TYR A 308 9.55 0.56 -9.58
CA TYR A 308 9.71 -0.82 -9.12
C TYR A 308 11.14 -1.28 -9.40
N GLY A 309 11.64 -2.18 -8.55
CA GLY A 309 13.02 -2.64 -8.63
C GLY A 309 13.41 -3.40 -7.37
N THR A 310 14.71 -3.39 -7.07
CA THR A 310 15.24 -4.16 -5.94
C THR A 310 16.04 -3.32 -4.95
N PHE A 311 16.00 -3.78 -3.70
CA PHE A 311 16.71 -3.24 -2.56
C PHE A 311 17.91 -4.12 -2.22
N ALA A 312 19.04 -3.48 -1.90
CA ALA A 312 20.22 -4.12 -1.33
C ALA A 312 20.81 -3.26 -0.21
N GLY A 313 21.36 -3.88 0.83
CA GLY A 313 21.87 -3.19 2.02
C GLY A 313 21.52 -3.93 3.30
N SER A 314 21.29 -3.23 4.40
CA SER A 314 21.05 -3.83 5.71
C SER A 314 19.70 -3.44 6.32
N LEU A 315 19.10 -4.40 7.03
CA LEU A 315 17.85 -4.23 7.79
C LEU A 315 17.95 -4.91 9.16
N ASP A 316 17.86 -4.12 10.23
CA ASP A 316 17.85 -4.64 11.60
C ASP A 316 16.44 -5.01 12.07
N ILE A 317 16.17 -6.32 12.06
CA ILE A 317 14.90 -6.91 12.50
C ILE A 317 14.84 -7.13 14.03
N GLY A 318 15.79 -6.59 14.78
CA GLY A 318 15.89 -6.61 16.24
C GLY A 318 16.55 -7.85 16.82
N THR A 319 16.36 -9.03 16.21
CA THR A 319 17.07 -10.27 16.60
C THR A 319 18.44 -10.39 15.92
N ARG A 320 18.56 -9.85 14.69
CA ARG A 320 19.77 -9.79 13.89
C ARG A 320 19.62 -8.72 12.80
N THR A 321 20.74 -8.33 12.21
CA THR A 321 20.75 -7.58 10.95
C THR A 321 20.70 -8.54 9.77
N LEU A 322 19.80 -8.28 8.82
CA LEU A 322 19.72 -8.99 7.55
C LEU A 322 20.52 -8.23 6.50
N GLU A 323 21.38 -8.95 5.78
CA GLU A 323 21.96 -8.47 4.53
C GLU A 323 20.96 -8.76 3.40
N LEU A 324 20.48 -7.69 2.77
CA LEU A 324 19.52 -7.73 1.69
C LEU A 324 20.27 -7.72 0.36
N THR A 325 19.89 -8.62 -0.53
CA THR A 325 20.37 -8.67 -1.91
C THR A 325 19.19 -8.99 -2.81
N ASP A 326 18.97 -8.15 -3.83
CA ASP A 326 17.90 -8.31 -4.82
C ASP A 326 16.49 -8.45 -4.20
N VAL A 327 16.20 -7.69 -3.14
CA VAL A 327 14.89 -7.76 -2.46
C VAL A 327 13.88 -6.86 -3.16
N HIS A 328 12.79 -7.44 -3.63
CA HIS A 328 11.81 -6.73 -4.44
C HIS A 328 11.01 -5.70 -3.62
N GLY A 329 10.75 -4.56 -4.23
CA GLY A 329 9.87 -3.56 -3.65
C GLY A 329 9.63 -2.39 -4.60
N VAL A 330 9.10 -1.31 -4.03
CA VAL A 330 8.76 -0.10 -4.78
C VAL A 330 9.16 1.14 -4.00
N CYS A 331 9.44 2.22 -4.74
CA CYS A 331 9.47 3.57 -4.23
C CYS A 331 8.55 4.44 -5.08
N GLU A 332 7.86 5.40 -4.47
CA GLU A 332 6.98 6.31 -5.17
C GLU A 332 7.18 7.76 -4.71
N GLN A 333 6.86 8.67 -5.60
CA GLN A 333 6.71 10.09 -5.27
C GLN A 333 5.32 10.53 -5.70
N MET A 334 4.67 11.29 -4.83
CA MET A 334 3.40 11.95 -5.12
C MET A 334 3.53 13.44 -4.92
N ARG A 335 3.00 14.22 -5.85
CA ARG A 335 2.67 15.64 -5.71
C ARG A 335 1.27 15.87 -6.23
N ALA A 336 0.35 16.24 -5.34
CA ALA A 336 -1.06 16.31 -5.70
C ALA A 336 -1.80 17.54 -5.16
N ARG A 337 -2.81 17.95 -5.92
CA ARG A 337 -3.88 18.90 -5.59
C ARG A 337 -5.21 18.16 -5.69
N LEU A 338 -5.77 17.66 -4.57
CA LEU A 338 -6.89 16.67 -4.57
C LEU A 338 -8.00 16.91 -3.53
#